data_AF-A0A9E7V3E8-F1
#
_entry.id   AF-A0A9E7V3E8-F1
#
_cell.length_a   1.000
_cell.length_b   1.000
_cell.length_c   1.000
_cell.angle_alpha   90.00
_cell.angle_beta   90.00
_cell.angle_gamma   90.00
#
_symmetry.space_group_name_H-M   'P 1'
#
loop_
_entity.id
_entity.type
_entity.pdbx_description
1 polymer ?
#
loop_
_entity_poly.entity_id
_entity_poly.type
_entity_poly.pdbx_seq_one_letter_code
_entity_poly.pdbx_strand_id
1 'polypeptide(L)'
;IPCLRRLMRVLTFTGVFSVHDGGDEPVYGLTPASRLLIGSGIMNLTPFLTLMLGTVFVSSFLDLGEWFQHEMPGPSPFEMANGR
;
A
#
# COMPACT_ATOMS: atom_id res chain seq x y z
N ILE A 1 -13.83 17.38 1.27
CA ILE A 1 -12.55 17.19 0.52
C ILE A 1 -12.78 16.21 -0.62
N PRO A 2 -12.73 16.64 -1.90
CA PRO A 2 -13.04 15.78 -3.05
C PRO A 2 -12.09 14.59 -3.19
N CYS A 3 -10.81 14.75 -2.81
CA CYS A 3 -9.80 13.68 -2.88
C CYS A 3 -10.13 12.50 -1.95
N LEU A 4 -10.59 12.77 -0.72
CA LEU A 4 -10.97 11.72 0.23
C LEU A 4 -12.15 10.90 -0.30
N ARG A 5 -13.19 11.55 -0.85
CA ARG A 5 -14.33 10.84 -1.45
C ARG A 5 -13.90 9.94 -2.61
N ARG A 6 -13.01 10.41 -3.48
CA ARG A 6 -12.46 9.61 -4.58
C ARG A 6 -11.66 8.42 -4.06
N LEU A 7 -10.79 8.64 -3.07
CA LEU A 7 -10.00 7.58 -2.43
C LEU A 7 -10.89 6.52 -1.80
N MET A 8 -11.88 6.92 -1.01
CA MET A 8 -12.81 5.99 -0.36
C MET A 8 -13.59 5.17 -1.39
N ARG A 9 -14.02 5.78 -2.50
CA ARG A 9 -14.65 5.02 -3.61
C ARG A 9 -13.72 3.97 -4.20
N VAL A 10 -12.44 4.29 -4.41
CA VAL A 10 -11.46 3.31 -4.90
C VAL A 10 -11.27 2.19 -3.88
N LEU A 11 -11.09 2.53 -2.60
CA LEU A 11 -10.92 1.54 -1.54
C LEU A 11 -12.15 0.66 -1.33
N THR A 12 -13.35 1.19 -1.60
CA THR A 12 -14.57 0.37 -1.64
C THR A 12 -14.59 -0.54 -2.85
N PHE A 13 -14.26 -0.02 -4.03
CA PHE A 13 -14.20 -0.81 -5.26
C PHE A 13 -13.19 -1.96 -5.17
N THR A 14 -12.05 -1.76 -4.49
CA THR A 14 -11.04 -2.80 -4.26
C THR A 14 -11.37 -3.74 -3.09
N GLY A 15 -12.51 -3.55 -2.41
CA GLY A 15 -12.96 -4.42 -1.31
C GLY A 15 -12.27 -4.17 0.04
N VAL A 16 -11.48 -3.10 0.17
CA VAL A 16 -10.87 -2.71 1.45
C VAL A 16 -11.95 -2.20 2.41
N PHE A 17 -12.93 -1.45 1.92
CA PHE A 17 -14.09 -1.00 2.68
C PHE A 17 -15.41 -1.45 2.03
N SER A 18 -16.47 -1.60 2.81
CA SER A 18 -17.84 -1.66 2.28
C SER A 18 -18.43 -0.25 2.24
N VAL A 19 -19.47 -0.05 1.43
CA VAL A 19 -20.26 1.18 1.45
C VAL A 19 -21.73 0.82 1.61
N HIS A 20 -22.41 1.57 2.47
CA HIS A 20 -23.84 1.47 2.73
C HIS A 20 -24.49 2.82 2.51
N ASP A 21 -25.77 2.80 2.10
CA ASP A 21 -26.57 4.02 1.99
C ASP A 21 -26.87 4.55 3.40
N GLY A 22 -26.36 5.74 3.70
CA GLY A 22 -26.56 6.45 4.97
C GLY A 22 -27.57 7.59 4.87
N GLY A 23 -28.32 7.68 3.76
CA GLY A 23 -29.24 8.78 3.49
C GLY A 23 -28.55 9.98 2.85
N ASP A 24 -27.94 10.85 3.66
CA ASP A 24 -27.30 12.09 3.18
C ASP A 24 -25.83 11.88 2.79
N GLU A 25 -25.12 10.98 3.48
CA GLU A 25 -23.72 10.65 3.19
C GLU A 25 -23.49 9.13 3.21
N PRO A 26 -22.59 8.61 2.35
CA PRO A 26 -22.25 7.19 2.33
C PRO A 26 -21.55 6.78 3.63
N VAL A 27 -22.01 5.67 4.22
CA VAL A 27 -21.38 5.08 5.41
C VAL A 27 -20.42 3.99 4.98
N TYR A 28 -19.15 4.13 5.38
CA TYR A 28 -18.10 3.16 5.04
C TYR A 28 -17.92 2.14 6.18
N GLY A 29 -18.00 0.86 5.84
CA GLY A 29 -17.85 -0.24 6.78
C GLY A 29 -16.52 -0.99 6.61
N LEU A 30 -16.08 -1.66 7.68
CA LEU A 30 -14.89 -2.49 7.66
C LEU A 30 -15.16 -3.87 7.06
N THR A 31 -14.40 -4.25 6.05
CA THR A 31 -14.32 -5.63 5.52
C THR A 31 -13.26 -6.45 6.26
N PRO A 32 -13.19 -7.78 6.06
CA PRO A 32 -12.10 -8.58 6.60
C PRO A 32 -10.70 -8.06 6.25
N ALA A 33 -10.52 -7.46 5.06
CA ALA A 33 -9.25 -6.87 4.65
C ALA A 33 -8.86 -5.66 5.51
N SER A 34 -9.74 -4.66 5.65
CA SER A 34 -9.47 -3.50 6.52
C SER A 34 -9.31 -3.85 8.00
N ARG A 35 -9.91 -4.95 8.48
CA ARG A 35 -9.73 -5.43 9.86
C ARG A 35 -8.29 -5.88 10.14
N LEU A 36 -7.55 -6.35 9.14
CA LEU A 36 -6.12 -6.67 9.27
C LEU A 36 -5.27 -5.43 9.60
N LEU A 37 -5.77 -4.23 9.28
CA LEU A 37 -5.09 -2.96 9.57
C LEU A 37 -5.32 -2.47 11.02
N ILE A 38 -6.39 -2.94 11.66
CA ILE A 38 -6.86 -2.43 12.95
C ILE A 38 -6.61 -3.43 14.08
N GLY A 39 -6.33 -4.70 13.75
CA GLY A 39 -6.18 -5.78 14.73
C GLY A 39 -5.14 -5.48 15.82
N SER A 40 -5.46 -5.91 17.06
CA SER A 40 -4.49 -5.97 18.15
C SER A 40 -3.79 -7.34 18.17
N GLY A 41 -2.46 -7.37 18.11
CA GLY A 41 -1.66 -8.60 18.21
C GLY A 41 -0.99 -9.04 16.89
N ILE A 42 -0.74 -10.35 16.76
CA ILE A 42 0.09 -10.97 15.69
C ILE A 42 -0.46 -10.73 14.26
N MET A 43 -1.75 -10.43 14.13
CA MET A 43 -2.42 -10.24 12.82
C MET A 43 -2.52 -8.78 12.37
N ASN A 44 -1.85 -7.84 13.06
CA ASN A 44 -1.80 -6.45 12.60
C ASN A 44 -0.81 -6.29 11.43
N LEU A 45 -1.33 -6.05 10.23
CA LEU A 45 -0.52 -5.85 9.03
C LEU A 45 -0.10 -4.40 8.80
N THR A 46 -0.51 -3.46 9.65
CA THR A 46 -0.16 -2.05 9.51
C THR A 46 1.36 -1.81 9.51
N PRO A 47 2.16 -2.39 10.42
CA PRO A 47 3.62 -2.22 10.39
C PRO A 47 4.24 -2.75 9.10
N PHE A 48 3.77 -3.89 8.59
CA PHE A 48 4.24 -4.48 7.35
C PHE A 48 3.91 -3.58 6.15
N LEU A 49 2.67 -3.12 6.02
CA LEU A 49 2.28 -2.21 4.94
C LEU A 49 3.01 -0.87 5.02
N THR A 50 3.30 -0.39 6.24
CA THR A 50 4.10 0.83 6.45
C THR A 50 5.52 0.65 5.91
N LEU A 51 6.13 -0.51 6.16
CA LEU A 51 7.45 -0.84 5.61
C LEU A 51 7.41 -0.92 4.07
N MET A 52 6.42 -1.63 3.51
CA MET A 52 6.30 -1.84 2.06
C MET A 52 5.97 -0.55 1.30
N LEU A 53 5.23 0.36 1.91
CA LEU A 53 4.90 1.68 1.33
C LEU A 53 5.94 2.74 1.67
N GLY A 54 6.94 2.42 2.48
CA GLY A 54 8.02 3.32 2.83
C GLY A 54 8.89 3.66 1.61
N THR A 55 9.38 4.90 1.56
CA THR A 55 10.18 5.43 0.42
C THR A 55 11.38 4.56 0.06
N VAL A 56 12.08 4.02 1.07
CA VAL A 56 13.26 3.15 0.89
C VAL A 56 12.89 1.86 0.16
N PHE A 57 11.74 1.27 0.52
CA PHE A 57 11.26 0.07 -0.13
C PHE A 57 10.77 0.37 -1.54
N VAL A 58 9.88 1.36 -1.70
CA VAL A 58 9.27 1.72 -2.99
C VAL A 58 10.32 2.15 -4.02
N SER A 59 11.30 2.95 -3.63
CA SER A 59 12.36 3.44 -4.53
C SER A 59 13.16 2.31 -5.18
N SER A 60 13.37 1.20 -4.46
CA SER A 60 14.05 0.01 -4.97
C SER A 60 13.35 -0.62 -6.19
N PHE A 61 12.05 -0.33 -6.40
CA PHE A 61 11.26 -0.84 -7.52
C PHE A 61 11.07 0.18 -8.66
N LEU A 62 11.48 1.44 -8.48
CA LEU A 62 11.28 2.48 -9.50
C LEU A 62 12.30 2.35 -10.65
N ASP A 63 13.54 1.95 -10.33
CA ASP A 63 14.65 1.89 -11.29
C ASP A 63 14.98 0.45 -11.74
N LEU A 64 13.97 -0.45 -11.73
CA LEU A 64 14.17 -1.85 -12.17
C LEU A 64 14.66 -1.95 -13.62
N GLY A 65 14.27 -1.01 -14.48
CA GLY A 65 14.71 -0.97 -15.88
C GLY A 65 16.22 -0.79 -16.03
N GLU A 66 16.83 0.03 -15.19
CA GLU A 66 18.29 0.21 -15.14
C GLU A 66 18.95 -1.02 -14.50
N TRP A 67 18.34 -1.57 -13.45
CA TRP A 67 18.83 -2.78 -12.81
C TRP A 67 18.91 -3.97 -13.79
N PHE A 68 17.90 -4.15 -14.66
CA PHE A 68 17.90 -5.23 -15.65
C PHE A 68 19.03 -5.11 -16.69
N GLN A 69 19.60 -3.93 -16.89
CA GLN A 69 20.68 -3.70 -17.85
C GLN A 69 22.07 -3.99 -17.25
N HIS A 70 22.18 -4.19 -15.95
CA HIS A 70 23.46 -4.51 -15.31
C HIS A 70 23.93 -5.94 -15.62
N GLU A 71 25.21 -6.07 -15.97
CA GLU A 71 25.87 -7.37 -16.13
C GLU A 71 25.97 -8.10 -14.78
N MET A 72 25.76 -9.41 -14.78
CA MET A 72 25.84 -10.22 -13.56
C MET A 72 27.28 -10.61 -13.22
N PRO A 73 27.67 -10.63 -11.93
CA PRO A 73 26.86 -10.29 -10.75
C PRO A 73 26.84 -8.76 -10.48
N GLY A 74 25.64 -8.19 -10.45
CA GLY A 74 25.39 -6.79 -10.10
C GLY A 74 24.75 -6.63 -8.71
N PRO A 75 24.65 -5.38 -8.19
CA PRO A 75 23.97 -5.11 -6.93
C PRO A 75 22.49 -5.51 -7.00
N SER A 76 21.88 -5.81 -5.86
CA SER A 76 20.42 -5.95 -5.78
C SER A 76 19.73 -4.62 -6.09
N PRO A 77 18.44 -4.61 -6.51
CA PRO A 77 17.70 -3.36 -6.72
C PRO A 77 17.69 -2.46 -5.47
N PHE A 78 17.65 -3.09 -4.29
CA PHE A 78 17.73 -2.38 -3.02
C PHE A 78 19.07 -1.68 -2.82
N GLU A 79 20.18 -2.39 -3.06
CA GLU A 79 21.53 -1.83 -2.96
C GLU A 79 21.77 -0.75 -4.02
N MET A 80 21.25 -0.93 -5.23
CA MET A 80 21.36 0.06 -6.29
C MET A 80 20.63 1.36 -5.95
N ALA A 81 19.44 1.28 -5.32
CA ALA A 81 18.66 2.44 -4.93
C ALA A 81 19.14 3.10 -3.61
N ASN A 82 19.66 2.32 -2.66
CA ASN A 82 19.91 2.79 -1.29
C ASN A 82 21.35 2.61 -0.78
N GLY A 83 22.25 1.97 -1.52
CA GLY A 83 23.59 1.57 -1.07
C GLY A 83 24.66 2.67 -1.06
N ARG A 84 24.28 3.94 -0.89
CA ARG A 84 25.21 5.07 -0.79
C ARG A 84 25.61 5.38 0.64
#